data_AF-A0AAD9KKD9-F1
#
_entry.id   AF-A0AAD9KKD9-F1
#
_cell.length_a   1.000
_cell.length_b   1.000
_cell.length_c   1.000
_cell.angle_alpha   90.00
_cell.angle_beta   90.00
_cell.angle_gamma   90.00
#
_symmetry.space_group_name_H-M   'P 1'
#
loop_
_entity.id
_entity.type
_entity.pdbx_description
1 polymer ?
#
loop_
_entity_poly.entity_id
_entity_poly.type
_entity_poly.pdbx_seq_one_letter_code
_entity_poly.pdbx_strand_id
1 'polypeptide(L)'
;MCTANGAGKCDPGQCKDDFFYSDVDKLCKPDCKGTHIMSSTACATAHPGCLTTMLTETGGSTTYCPEGFCAVGYVWSSTNTGTCTKCPTNCESCYLDEATPKCLTSGCKQGYARKSNGTCAMCVCVCVCVCVCVCVCVCVCGACVCVCVCVRCVCVACLSVCLRCAFNSSSNQLVCSAGMCLAQYTQLSNSVCSRCPAYCDVCQYSETDATSTCTTDNCTSLYTQKPDKSCTACPDNCLECTYNGTEAICKDMKCADGYAQNPVDNTCVVCPTGCASCRYETSSSASPKCLLDGCKEGYFQLTTTMECKQCPSHCKKCEADSQGNNVKCEDQQCDTKYGLKVTDSLCYSKPYNYTQLSIR
;
A
#
# COMPACT_ATOMS: atom_id res chain seq x y z
N MET A 1 21.10 19.12 36.94
CA MET A 1 20.67 18.79 35.55
C MET A 1 21.57 17.69 35.03
N CYS A 2 21.05 16.48 34.90
CA CYS A 2 21.81 15.35 34.37
C CYS A 2 21.92 15.42 32.85
N THR A 3 23.09 15.11 32.29
CA THR A 3 23.26 14.80 30.87
C THR A 3 23.28 13.29 30.64
N ALA A 4 22.85 12.84 29.46
CA ALA A 4 22.89 11.43 29.08
C ALA A 4 24.27 10.81 29.35
N ASN A 5 24.27 9.62 29.97
CA ASN A 5 25.44 8.80 30.31
C ASN A 5 26.40 9.31 31.41
N GLY A 6 25.94 10.15 32.34
CA GLY A 6 26.64 10.26 33.64
C GLY A 6 26.34 9.05 34.50
N ALA A 7 27.36 8.31 34.97
CA ALA A 7 27.20 7.23 35.93
C ALA A 7 26.64 7.78 37.25
N GLY A 8 25.31 7.80 37.37
CA GLY A 8 24.57 8.31 38.52
C GLY A 8 23.08 8.30 38.21
N LYS A 9 22.29 7.65 39.07
CA LYS A 9 20.82 7.58 38.96
C LYS A 9 20.27 9.01 39.09
N CYS A 10 19.56 9.49 38.08
CA CYS A 10 18.94 10.82 38.13
C CYS A 10 17.53 10.71 38.72
N ASP A 11 17.10 11.68 39.53
CA ASP A 11 15.75 11.69 40.10
C ASP A 11 14.70 12.22 39.10
N PRO A 12 13.42 11.81 39.21
CA PRO A 12 12.33 12.31 38.37
C PRO A 12 12.25 13.84 38.42
N GLY A 13 12.40 14.51 37.27
CA GLY A 13 12.35 15.98 37.15
C GLY A 13 13.69 16.69 37.01
N GLN A 14 14.82 15.96 36.99
CA GLN A 14 16.17 16.55 36.81
C GLN A 14 16.73 16.43 35.38
N CYS A 15 15.92 15.96 34.43
CA CYS A 15 16.30 15.85 33.02
C CYS A 15 16.38 17.23 32.36
N LYS A 16 17.36 17.40 31.48
CA LYS A 16 17.53 18.64 30.69
C LYS A 16 16.39 18.76 29.68
N ASP A 17 16.08 19.97 29.22
CA ASP A 17 15.13 20.20 28.13
C ASP A 17 15.51 19.32 26.91
N ASP A 18 14.51 18.72 26.26
CA ASP A 18 14.62 17.67 25.22
C ASP A 18 14.94 16.24 25.70
N PHE A 19 14.80 15.95 26.99
CA PHE A 19 14.90 14.60 27.55
C PHE A 19 13.72 14.29 28.49
N PHE A 20 13.13 13.11 28.37
CA PHE A 20 12.11 12.59 29.28
C PHE A 20 12.70 11.54 30.24
N TYR A 21 12.18 11.44 31.45
CA TYR A 21 12.64 10.46 32.42
C TYR A 21 11.99 9.09 32.16
N SER A 22 12.80 8.05 31.93
CA SER A 22 12.32 6.67 31.83
C SER A 22 12.29 6.03 33.22
N ASP A 23 11.09 5.83 33.77
CA ASP A 23 10.89 5.13 35.04
C ASP A 23 11.37 3.67 35.00
N VAL A 24 11.44 3.08 33.79
CA VAL A 24 11.87 1.70 33.55
C VAL A 24 13.38 1.55 33.77
N ASP A 25 14.17 2.50 33.25
CA ASP A 25 15.63 2.41 33.27
C ASP A 25 16.27 3.31 34.33
N LYS A 26 15.45 4.14 35.01
CA LYS A 26 15.86 5.20 35.93
C LYS A 26 16.89 6.16 35.32
N LEU A 27 16.70 6.48 34.03
CA LEU A 27 17.60 7.30 33.22
C LEU A 27 16.80 8.32 32.40
N CYS A 28 17.40 9.49 32.15
CA CYS A 28 16.85 10.48 31.21
C CYS A 28 17.11 10.01 29.77
N LYS A 29 16.04 9.80 29.00
CA LYS A 29 16.07 9.42 27.59
C LYS A 29 15.76 10.62 26.69
N PRO A 30 16.31 10.68 25.46
CA PRO A 30 16.04 11.78 24.54
C PRO A 30 14.56 11.85 24.14
N ASP A 31 13.96 13.04 24.14
CA ASP A 31 12.63 13.34 23.59
C ASP A 31 12.79 14.02 22.22
N CYS A 32 12.92 13.22 21.17
CA CYS A 32 13.27 13.72 19.84
C CYS A 32 12.08 14.38 19.14
N LYS A 33 12.14 15.71 18.94
CA LYS A 33 11.14 16.46 18.15
C LYS A 33 11.53 16.55 16.68
N GLY A 34 10.54 16.51 15.78
CA GLY A 34 10.74 16.67 14.33
C GLY A 34 11.22 15.40 13.62
N THR A 35 12.20 15.52 12.72
CA THR A 35 12.74 14.40 11.89
C THR A 35 13.87 13.60 12.56
N HIS A 36 14.08 13.80 13.86
CA HIS A 36 15.09 13.08 14.63
C HIS A 36 14.48 11.85 15.30
N ILE A 37 15.21 10.74 15.32
CA ILE A 37 14.75 9.45 15.87
C ILE A 37 15.55 9.10 17.13
N MET A 38 14.88 8.49 18.10
CA MET A 38 15.43 8.10 19.39
C MET A 38 16.38 6.90 19.24
N SER A 39 17.66 7.11 19.51
CA SER A 39 18.67 6.06 19.75
C SER A 39 18.78 5.78 21.25
N SER A 40 19.46 4.70 21.66
CA SER A 40 19.67 4.37 23.08
C SER A 40 20.40 5.45 23.87
N THR A 41 21.13 6.35 23.20
CA THR A 41 22.00 7.35 23.84
C THR A 41 21.82 8.79 23.33
N ALA A 42 21.16 9.02 22.19
CA ALA A 42 20.94 10.37 21.64
C ALA A 42 19.78 10.41 20.63
N CYS A 43 19.36 11.61 20.22
CA CYS A 43 18.55 11.78 19.02
C CYS A 43 19.47 11.72 17.79
N ALA A 44 19.27 10.70 16.95
CA ALA A 44 19.98 10.56 15.67
C ALA A 44 19.11 11.07 14.52
N THR A 45 19.73 11.62 13.48
CA THR A 45 18.99 12.01 12.27
C THR A 45 18.56 10.75 11.52
N ALA A 46 17.26 10.64 11.19
CA ALA A 46 16.73 9.53 10.41
C ALA A 46 17.53 9.30 9.12
N HIS A 47 17.76 8.03 8.73
CA HIS A 47 18.27 7.75 7.39
C HIS A 47 17.28 8.33 6.35
N PRO A 48 17.74 9.03 5.29
CA PRO A 48 16.90 9.85 4.40
C PRO A 48 15.83 9.13 3.54
N GLY A 49 15.41 7.92 3.91
CA GLY A 49 14.37 7.14 3.24
C GLY A 49 13.58 6.19 4.15
N CYS A 50 13.58 6.41 5.47
CA CYS A 50 12.85 5.57 6.44
C CYS A 50 11.56 6.27 6.91
N LEU A 51 10.42 5.58 6.87
CA LEU A 51 9.13 6.13 7.33
C LEU A 51 8.85 5.89 8.82
N THR A 52 9.55 4.95 9.47
CA THR A 52 9.29 4.54 10.86
C THR A 52 10.34 5.05 11.85
N THR A 53 9.91 5.27 13.08
CA THR A 53 10.72 5.68 14.23
C THR A 53 11.37 4.51 14.97
N MET A 54 11.15 3.26 14.52
CA MET A 54 11.72 2.07 15.16
C MET A 54 13.01 1.63 14.46
N LEU A 55 14.14 1.83 15.14
CA LEU A 55 15.47 1.44 14.70
C LEU A 55 16.04 0.46 15.72
N THR A 56 16.55 -0.69 15.28
CA THR A 56 17.25 -1.66 16.12
C THR A 56 18.72 -1.31 16.20
N GLU A 57 19.25 -1.00 17.40
CA GLU A 57 20.68 -0.84 17.60
C GLU A 57 21.36 -2.18 17.85
N THR A 58 22.30 -2.53 16.99
CA THR A 58 23.38 -3.48 17.31
C THR A 58 24.69 -2.70 17.35
N GLY A 59 25.14 -2.32 18.55
CA GLY A 59 26.53 -1.98 18.87
C GLY A 59 27.30 -1.16 17.83
N GLY A 60 26.94 0.12 17.66
CA GLY A 60 27.77 1.11 16.97
C GLY A 60 27.07 1.84 15.84
N SER A 61 26.65 3.09 16.10
CA SER A 61 26.35 4.21 15.18
C SER A 61 25.53 4.01 13.87
N THR A 62 25.14 2.80 13.49
CA THR A 62 24.38 2.51 12.26
C THR A 62 22.91 2.25 12.57
N THR A 63 22.06 2.94 11.82
CA THR A 63 20.62 3.03 12.00
C THR A 63 19.91 2.13 10.98
N TYR A 64 19.14 1.12 11.43
CA TYR A 64 18.54 0.08 10.58
C TYR A 64 17.03 0.34 10.33
N CYS A 65 16.58 0.26 9.08
CA CYS A 65 15.17 0.39 8.72
C CYS A 65 14.49 -0.98 8.61
N PRO A 66 13.36 -1.21 9.29
CA PRO A 66 12.59 -2.45 9.15
C PRO A 66 12.08 -2.67 7.73
N GLU A 67 11.96 -3.94 7.33
CA GLU A 67 11.43 -4.34 6.02
C GLU A 67 9.99 -3.80 5.84
N GLY A 68 9.72 -3.20 4.68
CA GLY A 68 8.40 -2.61 4.35
C GLY A 68 8.19 -1.17 4.79
N PHE A 69 9.15 -0.52 5.47
CA PHE A 69 9.00 0.87 5.96
C PHE A 69 9.89 1.90 5.24
N CYS A 70 10.28 1.62 3.99
CA CYS A 70 10.99 2.60 3.18
C CYS A 70 10.03 3.63 2.56
N ALA A 71 10.48 4.89 2.52
CA ALA A 71 9.75 5.97 1.87
C ALA A 71 9.66 5.75 0.35
N VAL A 72 8.66 6.37 -0.28
CA VAL A 72 8.52 6.37 -1.74
C VAL A 72 9.83 6.83 -2.40
N GLY A 73 10.28 6.13 -3.43
CA GLY A 73 11.59 6.35 -4.05
C GLY A 73 12.77 5.67 -3.35
N TYR A 74 12.52 4.76 -2.39
CA TYR A 74 13.53 3.91 -1.76
C TYR A 74 13.11 2.44 -1.76
N VAL A 75 14.10 1.53 -1.72
CA VAL A 75 13.91 0.08 -1.63
C VAL A 75 14.73 -0.49 -0.48
N TRP A 76 14.16 -1.47 0.24
CA TRP A 76 14.81 -2.12 1.37
C TRP A 76 15.89 -3.12 0.90
N SER A 77 17.07 -3.09 1.53
CA SER A 77 18.19 -3.99 1.23
C SER A 77 18.60 -4.82 2.45
N SER A 78 18.52 -6.14 2.32
CA SER A 78 19.06 -7.10 3.30
C SER A 78 20.58 -7.22 3.27
N THR A 79 21.23 -6.85 2.16
CA THR A 79 22.67 -7.03 1.94
C THR A 79 23.51 -5.86 2.46
N ASN A 80 22.97 -4.63 2.43
CA ASN A 80 23.62 -3.43 2.99
C ASN A 80 23.00 -3.07 4.35
N THR A 81 23.26 -3.92 5.35
CA THR A 81 22.95 -3.64 6.77
C THR A 81 21.51 -3.18 7.02
N GLY A 82 20.49 -3.75 6.37
CA GLY A 82 19.07 -3.42 6.64
C GLY A 82 18.73 -1.94 6.41
N THR A 83 19.24 -1.32 5.34
CA THR A 83 19.02 0.10 5.02
C THR A 83 18.17 0.30 3.76
N CYS A 84 17.45 1.42 3.71
CA CYS A 84 16.70 1.84 2.53
C CYS A 84 17.63 2.50 1.51
N THR A 85 17.81 1.87 0.35
CA THR A 85 18.62 2.38 -0.75
C THR A 85 17.75 3.23 -1.68
N LYS A 86 18.27 4.38 -2.10
CA LYS A 86 17.55 5.29 -3.00
C LYS A 86 17.36 4.66 -4.38
N CYS A 87 16.15 4.76 -4.93
CA CYS A 87 15.87 4.32 -6.28
C CYS A 87 16.69 5.11 -7.32
N PRO A 88 16.96 4.52 -8.51
CA PRO A 88 17.64 5.23 -9.59
C PRO A 88 16.93 6.52 -9.96
N THR A 89 17.71 7.49 -10.46
CA THR A 89 17.16 8.76 -10.94
C THR A 89 16.06 8.48 -11.96
N ASN A 90 14.91 9.14 -11.79
CA ASN A 90 13.70 9.01 -12.61
C ASN A 90 12.82 7.78 -12.35
N CYS A 91 13.01 7.14 -11.20
CA CYS A 91 12.12 6.09 -10.72
C CYS A 91 11.34 6.56 -9.49
N GLU A 92 10.06 6.25 -9.47
CA GLU A 92 9.13 6.46 -8.36
C GLU A 92 9.12 5.24 -7.43
N SER A 93 9.24 4.03 -7.99
CA SER A 93 9.32 2.76 -7.25
C SER A 93 10.35 1.81 -7.88
N CYS A 94 11.09 1.07 -7.06
CA CYS A 94 12.15 0.15 -7.50
C CYS A 94 12.21 -1.14 -6.66
N TYR A 95 12.89 -2.17 -7.18
CA TYR A 95 13.21 -3.44 -6.53
C TYR A 95 14.71 -3.72 -6.59
N LEU A 96 15.22 -4.61 -5.74
CA LEU A 96 16.62 -5.03 -5.80
C LEU A 96 16.79 -6.29 -6.64
N ASP A 97 17.76 -6.25 -7.55
CA ASP A 97 18.21 -7.38 -8.35
C ASP A 97 19.73 -7.51 -8.18
N GLU A 98 20.18 -8.59 -7.55
CA GLU A 98 21.60 -8.83 -7.23
C GLU A 98 22.29 -7.61 -6.57
N ALA A 99 21.62 -7.00 -5.58
CA ALA A 99 22.03 -5.78 -4.88
C ALA A 99 22.05 -4.47 -5.70
N THR A 100 21.58 -4.48 -6.95
CA THR A 100 21.38 -3.27 -7.77
C THR A 100 19.92 -2.85 -7.79
N PRO A 101 19.57 -1.58 -7.48
CA PRO A 101 18.20 -1.12 -7.53
C PRO A 101 17.75 -0.91 -8.98
N LYS A 102 16.69 -1.60 -9.40
CA LYS A 102 16.06 -1.53 -10.73
C LYS A 102 14.63 -1.07 -10.62
N CYS A 103 14.15 -0.34 -11.61
CA CYS A 103 12.84 0.31 -11.54
C CYS A 103 11.72 -0.70 -11.86
N LEU A 104 10.60 -0.58 -11.13
CA LEU A 104 9.43 -1.42 -11.35
C LEU A 104 8.84 -1.21 -12.76
N THR A 105 8.06 -2.17 -13.25
CA THR A 105 7.46 -2.10 -14.60
C THR A 105 6.62 -0.83 -14.81
N SER A 106 5.92 -0.35 -13.79
CA SER A 106 5.16 0.90 -13.75
C SER A 106 5.82 2.00 -12.90
N GLY A 107 7.07 1.80 -12.47
CA GLY A 107 7.72 2.65 -11.46
C GLY A 107 8.58 3.79 -12.03
N CYS A 108 8.48 4.11 -13.33
CA CYS A 108 9.18 5.27 -13.89
C CYS A 108 8.38 6.56 -13.64
N LYS A 109 9.08 7.65 -13.34
CA LYS A 109 8.45 8.97 -13.22
C LYS A 109 7.84 9.40 -14.56
N GLN A 110 6.82 10.26 -14.50
CA GLN A 110 6.15 10.81 -15.69
C GLN A 110 7.17 11.36 -16.70
N GLY A 111 7.09 10.91 -17.95
CA GLY A 111 8.02 11.29 -19.04
C GLY A 111 9.23 10.37 -19.25
N TYR A 112 9.37 9.31 -18.45
CA TYR A 112 10.44 8.32 -18.57
C TYR A 112 9.89 6.92 -18.87
N ALA A 113 10.59 6.16 -19.72
CA ALA A 113 10.25 4.78 -20.06
C ALA A 113 11.29 3.79 -19.52
N ARG A 114 10.83 2.60 -19.12
CA ARG A 114 11.68 1.52 -18.61
C ARG A 114 12.44 0.82 -19.74
N LYS A 115 13.75 0.71 -19.60
CA LYS A 115 14.62 -0.10 -20.48
C LYS A 115 14.68 -1.55 -20.02
N SER A 116 15.08 -2.46 -20.91
CA SER A 116 15.28 -3.89 -20.61
C SER A 116 16.27 -4.17 -19.49
N ASN A 117 17.22 -3.25 -19.24
CA ASN A 117 18.17 -3.33 -18.13
C ASN A 117 17.62 -2.81 -16.79
N GLY A 118 16.33 -2.43 -16.72
CA GLY A 118 15.69 -1.95 -15.49
C GLY A 118 15.92 -0.48 -15.14
N THR A 119 16.50 0.32 -16.04
CA THR A 119 16.66 1.78 -15.86
C THR A 119 15.56 2.58 -16.54
N CYS A 120 15.19 3.73 -15.99
CA CYS A 120 14.27 4.67 -16.65
C CYS A 120 15.08 5.71 -17.44
N ALA A 121 14.78 5.86 -18.72
CA ALA A 121 15.37 6.89 -19.58
C ALA A 121 14.29 7.84 -20.04
N MET A 122 14.63 9.12 -20.25
CA MET A 122 13.69 10.07 -20.86
C MET A 122 13.17 9.44 -22.14
N CYS A 123 11.86 9.56 -22.37
CA CYS A 123 11.29 9.28 -23.67
C CYS A 123 11.97 10.22 -24.66
N VAL A 124 13.04 9.75 -25.32
CA VAL A 124 13.75 10.54 -26.30
C VAL A 124 12.76 10.75 -27.42
N CYS A 125 12.38 12.00 -27.66
CA CYS A 125 11.66 12.40 -28.86
C CYS A 125 12.46 11.84 -30.04
N VAL A 126 11.94 10.83 -30.74
CA VAL A 126 12.56 10.36 -31.97
C VAL A 126 12.35 11.46 -32.99
N CYS A 127 13.39 12.25 -33.25
CA CYS A 127 13.39 13.25 -34.31
C CYS A 127 13.35 12.51 -35.64
N VAL A 128 12.16 12.32 -36.23
CA VAL A 128 12.07 11.82 -37.61
C VAL A 128 12.34 13.01 -38.53
N CYS A 129 13.52 13.03 -39.15
CA CYS A 129 13.86 14.00 -40.18
C CYS A 129 13.10 13.62 -41.46
N VAL A 130 11.95 14.27 -41.74
CA VAL A 130 11.32 14.12 -43.06
C VAL A 130 12.06 15.02 -44.04
N CYS A 131 13.03 14.45 -44.76
CA CYS A 131 13.73 15.14 -45.84
C CYS A 131 12.79 15.23 -47.05
N VAL A 132 11.98 16.30 -47.15
CA VAL A 132 11.28 16.58 -48.41
C VAL A 132 12.31 17.16 -49.38
N CYS A 133 12.88 16.32 -50.24
CA CYS A 133 13.79 16.75 -51.29
C CYS A 133 12.98 17.50 -52.36
N VAL A 134 12.81 18.82 -52.22
CA VAL A 134 12.28 19.63 -53.32
C VAL A 134 13.43 19.84 -54.31
N CYS A 135 13.54 18.97 -55.32
CA CYS A 135 14.52 19.11 -56.38
C CYS A 135 14.11 20.28 -57.28
N VAL A 136 14.61 21.49 -57.02
CA VAL A 136 14.48 22.59 -58.00
C VAL A 136 15.55 22.37 -59.06
N CYS A 137 15.18 21.72 -60.17
CA CYS A 137 16.08 21.51 -61.29
C CYS A 137 16.27 22.84 -62.04
N VAL A 138 17.35 23.58 -61.76
CA VAL A 138 17.71 24.73 -62.60
C VAL A 138 18.59 24.21 -63.75
N CYS A 139 17.98 23.97 -64.90
CA CYS A 139 18.68 23.53 -66.10
C CYS A 139 19.34 24.74 -66.78
N VAL A 140 20.59 25.06 -66.44
CA VAL A 140 21.38 26.02 -67.23
C VAL A 140 22.56 25.27 -67.87
N CYS A 141 22.42 25.02 -69.17
CA CYS A 141 23.50 24.70 -70.12
C CYS A 141 24.55 23.66 -69.66
N GLY A 142 24.11 22.46 -69.27
CA GLY A 142 24.97 21.26 -69.24
C GLY A 142 25.41 20.74 -67.88
N ALA A 143 25.02 21.37 -66.76
CA ALA A 143 25.26 20.82 -65.42
C ALA A 143 24.03 20.98 -64.52
N CYS A 144 23.51 19.87 -63.99
CA CYS A 144 22.42 19.86 -63.02
C CYS A 144 22.99 20.07 -61.62
N VAL A 145 22.74 21.22 -60.98
CA VAL A 145 23.06 21.40 -59.55
C VAL A 145 21.79 21.20 -58.73
N CYS A 146 21.76 20.14 -57.94
CA CYS A 146 20.66 19.85 -57.02
C CYS A 146 20.93 20.53 -55.67
N VAL A 147 20.13 21.54 -55.29
CA VAL A 147 20.22 22.11 -53.93
C VAL A 147 19.16 21.45 -53.06
N CYS A 148 19.58 20.67 -52.07
CA CYS A 148 18.70 20.05 -51.08
C CYS A 148 18.50 21.02 -49.91
N VAL A 149 17.29 21.59 -49.75
CA VAL A 149 16.97 22.42 -48.58
C VAL A 149 16.33 21.54 -47.50
N CYS A 150 17.04 21.31 -46.39
CA CYS A 150 16.50 20.57 -45.23
C CYS A 150 15.55 21.48 -44.43
N VAL A 151 14.23 21.31 -44.61
CA VAL A 151 13.24 22.11 -43.88
C VAL A 151 12.99 21.51 -42.50
N ARG A 152 13.63 22.10 -41.48
CA ARG A 152 13.27 22.11 -40.04
C ARG A 152 12.91 20.76 -39.39
N CYS A 153 13.80 20.24 -38.54
CA CYS A 153 13.48 19.14 -37.62
C CYS A 153 12.35 19.55 -36.67
N VAL A 154 11.16 18.97 -36.79
CA VAL A 154 10.07 19.14 -35.82
C VAL A 154 10.15 18.01 -34.81
N CYS A 155 10.49 18.34 -33.57
CA CYS A 155 10.51 17.40 -32.45
C CYS A 155 9.06 17.12 -32.02
N VAL A 156 8.42 16.09 -32.59
CA VAL A 156 7.11 15.67 -32.10
C VAL A 156 7.34 14.65 -30.98
N ALA A 157 6.99 15.02 -29.74
CA ALA A 157 7.00 14.07 -28.63
C ALA A 157 5.94 13.01 -28.89
N CYS A 158 6.30 11.74 -28.76
CA CYS A 158 5.35 10.64 -28.75
C CYS A 158 4.31 10.94 -27.66
N LEU A 159 3.02 10.90 -27.99
CA LEU A 159 1.93 11.20 -27.05
C LEU A 159 2.17 10.39 -25.76
N SER A 160 1.98 11.00 -24.60
CA SER A 160 2.26 10.42 -23.26
C SER A 160 1.45 9.16 -22.94
N VAL A 161 0.69 8.66 -23.91
CA VAL A 161 -0.31 7.60 -23.84
C VAL A 161 0.09 6.38 -24.67
N CYS A 162 1.15 6.47 -25.51
CA CYS A 162 1.65 5.36 -26.32
C CYS A 162 2.94 4.77 -25.71
N LEU A 163 3.09 3.43 -25.75
CA LEU A 163 4.36 2.74 -25.52
C LEU A 163 5.30 2.83 -26.73
N ARG A 164 4.73 2.92 -27.94
CA ARG A 164 5.46 3.13 -29.20
C ARG A 164 4.62 3.98 -30.15
N CYS A 165 5.25 4.95 -30.80
CA CYS A 165 4.64 5.76 -31.84
C CYS A 165 5.15 5.38 -33.24
N ALA A 166 4.29 5.53 -34.23
CA ALA A 166 4.61 5.48 -35.65
C ALA A 166 4.21 6.81 -36.30
N PHE A 167 4.96 7.25 -37.32
CA PHE A 167 4.61 8.42 -38.09
C PHE A 167 3.57 8.07 -39.16
N ASN A 168 2.44 8.77 -39.16
CA ASN A 168 1.41 8.63 -40.19
C ASN A 168 1.58 9.73 -41.23
N SER A 169 2.06 9.37 -42.42
CA SER A 169 2.32 10.30 -43.53
C SER A 169 1.04 10.97 -44.06
N SER A 170 -0.13 10.35 -43.88
CA SER A 170 -1.41 10.88 -44.39
C SER A 170 -1.96 12.00 -43.52
N SER A 171 -1.77 11.93 -42.20
CA SER A 171 -2.21 12.96 -41.25
C SER A 171 -1.08 13.88 -40.77
N ASN A 172 0.17 13.60 -41.17
CA ASN A 172 1.37 14.29 -40.72
C ASN A 172 1.50 14.34 -39.19
N GLN A 173 1.04 13.29 -38.50
CA GLN A 173 1.00 13.17 -37.04
C GLN A 173 1.65 11.87 -36.56
N LEU A 174 2.23 11.90 -35.35
CA LEU A 174 2.64 10.68 -34.64
C LEU A 174 1.41 10.02 -34.02
N VAL A 175 1.17 8.78 -34.39
CA VAL A 175 0.07 7.94 -33.86
C VAL A 175 0.65 6.77 -33.08
N CYS A 176 -0.14 6.13 -32.21
CA CYS A 176 0.35 4.95 -31.51
C CYS A 176 0.44 3.76 -32.48
N SER A 177 1.48 2.93 -32.35
CA SER A 177 1.54 1.67 -33.09
C SER A 177 0.41 0.74 -32.67
N ALA A 178 0.01 -0.19 -33.55
CA ALA A 178 -1.09 -1.12 -33.32
C ALA A 178 -0.94 -1.84 -31.96
N GLY A 179 -1.94 -1.70 -31.08
CA GLY A 179 -1.95 -2.35 -29.76
C GLY A 179 -0.95 -1.80 -28.73
N MET A 180 -0.35 -0.62 -28.99
CA MET A 180 0.69 -0.03 -28.12
C MET A 180 0.18 1.12 -27.25
N CYS A 181 -1.10 1.14 -26.90
CA CYS A 181 -1.64 2.06 -25.88
C CYS A 181 -1.17 1.65 -24.47
N LEU A 182 -1.01 2.61 -23.56
CA LEU A 182 -0.81 2.31 -22.13
C LEU A 182 -2.03 1.59 -21.54
N ALA A 183 -1.84 0.92 -20.39
CA ALA A 183 -2.94 0.35 -19.60
C ALA A 183 -3.99 1.43 -19.29
N GLN A 184 -5.27 1.05 -19.26
CA GLN A 184 -6.43 1.97 -19.19
C GLN A 184 -6.64 2.84 -20.44
N TYR A 185 -6.04 2.49 -21.58
CA TYR A 185 -6.31 3.13 -22.87
C TYR A 185 -6.55 2.08 -23.97
N THR A 186 -7.38 2.44 -24.95
CA THR A 186 -7.63 1.63 -26.14
C THR A 186 -7.42 2.45 -27.40
N GLN A 187 -7.05 1.77 -28.49
CA GLN A 187 -6.73 2.40 -29.76
C GLN A 187 -8.00 2.57 -30.60
N LEU A 188 -8.25 3.78 -31.07
CA LEU A 188 -9.32 4.09 -32.02
C LEU A 188 -8.87 3.77 -33.46
N SER A 189 -9.83 3.73 -34.38
CA SER A 189 -9.58 3.51 -35.81
C SER A 189 -8.59 4.50 -36.45
N ASN A 190 -8.51 5.72 -35.92
CA ASN A 190 -7.54 6.74 -36.33
C ASN A 190 -6.15 6.58 -35.68
N SER A 191 -5.88 5.45 -35.01
CA SER A 191 -4.63 5.14 -34.31
C SER A 191 -4.31 6.07 -33.12
N VAL A 192 -5.30 6.81 -32.62
CA VAL A 192 -5.22 7.59 -31.38
C VAL A 192 -5.66 6.73 -30.20
N CYS A 193 -4.97 6.82 -29.06
CA CYS A 193 -5.41 6.16 -27.83
C CYS A 193 -6.41 7.05 -27.07
N SER A 194 -7.54 6.47 -26.67
CA SER A 194 -8.49 7.08 -25.75
C SER A 194 -8.51 6.33 -24.44
N ARG A 195 -8.83 7.03 -23.35
CA ARG A 195 -8.96 6.42 -22.03
C ARG A 195 -10.12 5.43 -22.04
N CYS A 196 -9.95 4.33 -21.33
CA CYS A 196 -10.98 3.35 -21.09
C CYS A 196 -12.16 3.96 -20.30
N PRO A 197 -13.35 3.34 -20.40
CA PRO A 197 -14.47 3.66 -19.51
C PRO A 197 -14.07 3.63 -18.04
N ALA A 198 -14.83 4.32 -17.20
CA ALA A 198 -14.54 4.39 -15.77
C ALA A 198 -14.42 2.98 -15.14
N TYR A 199 -13.41 2.81 -14.28
CA TYR A 199 -13.16 1.58 -13.51
C TYR A 199 -12.86 0.34 -14.37
N CYS A 200 -12.29 0.55 -15.55
CA CYS A 200 -11.88 -0.50 -16.46
C CYS A 200 -10.37 -0.43 -16.73
N ASP A 201 -9.67 -1.54 -16.54
CA ASP A 201 -8.23 -1.64 -16.72
C ASP A 201 -7.85 -1.95 -18.17
N VAL A 202 -8.67 -2.74 -18.87
CA VAL A 202 -8.48 -3.11 -20.28
C VAL A 202 -9.80 -2.97 -21.03
N CYS A 203 -9.78 -2.22 -22.13
CA CYS A 203 -10.97 -1.96 -22.94
C CYS A 203 -10.69 -2.11 -24.44
N GLN A 204 -11.77 -2.32 -25.20
CA GLN A 204 -11.74 -2.46 -26.65
C GLN A 204 -12.64 -1.40 -27.29
N TYR A 205 -12.18 -0.81 -28.39
CA TYR A 205 -12.99 0.09 -29.21
C TYR A 205 -13.80 -0.70 -30.26
N SER A 206 -15.08 -0.37 -30.37
CA SER A 206 -16.00 -0.87 -31.39
C SER A 206 -16.19 0.20 -32.47
N GLU A 207 -15.79 -0.10 -33.71
CA GLU A 207 -16.00 0.82 -34.84
C GLU A 207 -17.47 0.97 -35.21
N THR A 208 -18.28 -0.08 -34.98
CA THR A 208 -19.72 -0.07 -35.32
C THR A 208 -20.50 0.90 -34.44
N ASP A 209 -20.15 0.93 -33.16
CA ASP A 209 -20.87 1.72 -32.16
C ASP A 209 -20.15 3.03 -31.82
N ALA A 210 -18.95 3.24 -32.36
CA ALA A 210 -18.05 4.34 -32.03
C ALA A 210 -17.81 4.51 -30.52
N THR A 211 -17.81 3.41 -29.76
CA THR A 211 -17.67 3.40 -28.30
C THR A 211 -16.56 2.46 -27.86
N SER A 212 -15.99 2.73 -26.69
CA SER A 212 -15.06 1.82 -26.02
C SER A 212 -15.78 1.10 -24.89
N THR A 213 -15.64 -0.21 -24.83
CA THR A 213 -16.28 -1.07 -23.82
C THR A 213 -15.24 -1.88 -23.08
N CYS A 214 -15.52 -2.23 -21.82
CA CYS A 214 -14.56 -2.97 -21.02
C CYS A 214 -14.47 -4.43 -21.51
N THR A 215 -13.26 -4.97 -21.64
CA THR A 215 -13.09 -6.38 -21.99
C THR A 215 -13.54 -7.27 -20.83
N THR A 216 -13.89 -8.52 -21.13
CA THR A 216 -14.42 -9.46 -20.13
C THR A 216 -13.47 -9.60 -18.95
N ASP A 217 -13.98 -9.48 -17.72
CA ASP A 217 -13.22 -9.61 -16.45
C ASP A 217 -12.02 -8.65 -16.30
N ASN A 218 -12.06 -7.46 -16.91
CA ASN A 218 -11.01 -6.45 -16.81
C ASN A 218 -11.46 -5.16 -16.09
N CYS A 219 -12.44 -5.26 -15.19
CA CYS A 219 -12.75 -4.15 -14.30
C CYS A 219 -11.65 -4.00 -13.23
N THR A 220 -11.41 -2.77 -12.79
CA THR A 220 -10.46 -2.48 -11.70
C THR A 220 -10.86 -3.21 -10.42
N SER A 221 -9.90 -3.49 -9.52
CA SER A 221 -10.17 -4.11 -8.22
C SER A 221 -11.33 -3.43 -7.49
N LEU A 222 -12.22 -4.21 -6.87
CA LEU A 222 -13.47 -3.78 -6.23
C LEU A 222 -14.59 -3.35 -7.20
N TYR A 223 -14.50 -3.74 -8.48
CA TYR A 223 -15.57 -3.57 -9.46
C TYR A 223 -15.88 -4.87 -10.19
N THR A 224 -17.14 -5.06 -10.60
CA THR A 224 -17.60 -6.18 -11.43
C THR A 224 -18.20 -5.69 -12.74
N GLN A 225 -18.14 -6.52 -13.77
CA GLN A 225 -18.68 -6.20 -15.10
C GLN A 225 -20.20 -6.47 -15.17
N LYS A 226 -20.92 -5.53 -15.78
CA LYS A 226 -22.34 -5.65 -16.15
C LYS A 226 -22.50 -6.27 -17.55
N PRO A 227 -23.71 -6.75 -17.92
CA PRO A 227 -23.99 -7.27 -19.26
C PRO A 227 -23.71 -6.28 -20.40
N ASP A 228 -23.84 -4.97 -20.14
CA ASP A 228 -23.54 -3.89 -21.09
C ASP A 228 -22.05 -3.55 -21.21
N LYS A 229 -21.16 -4.37 -20.62
CA LYS A 229 -19.69 -4.19 -20.59
C LYS A 229 -19.23 -2.93 -19.84
N SER A 230 -20.09 -2.31 -19.04
CA SER A 230 -19.70 -1.32 -18.04
C SER A 230 -19.26 -1.98 -16.72
N CYS A 231 -18.51 -1.25 -15.89
CA CYS A 231 -18.07 -1.71 -14.57
C CYS A 231 -18.88 -1.01 -13.46
N THR A 232 -19.23 -1.76 -12.41
CA THR A 232 -19.94 -1.24 -11.23
C THR A 232 -19.21 -1.64 -9.96
N ALA A 233 -19.25 -0.78 -8.94
CA ALA A 233 -18.58 -1.03 -7.67
C ALA A 233 -19.16 -2.27 -6.97
N CYS A 234 -18.29 -2.99 -6.27
CA CYS A 234 -18.70 -4.03 -5.34
C CYS A 234 -19.46 -3.43 -4.14
N PRO A 235 -20.32 -4.23 -3.47
CA PRO A 235 -20.93 -3.82 -2.20
C PRO A 235 -19.88 -3.42 -1.16
N ASP A 236 -20.28 -2.58 -0.21
CA ASP A 236 -19.41 -2.14 0.86
C ASP A 236 -18.81 -3.33 1.63
N ASN A 237 -17.53 -3.24 1.96
CA ASN A 237 -16.77 -4.27 2.68
C ASN A 237 -16.68 -5.63 1.97
N CYS A 238 -16.95 -5.66 0.66
CA CYS A 238 -16.70 -6.81 -0.19
C CYS A 238 -15.37 -6.68 -0.93
N LEU A 239 -14.48 -7.67 -0.77
CA LEU A 239 -13.18 -7.74 -1.43
C LEU A 239 -13.28 -8.19 -2.89
N GLU A 240 -14.31 -8.97 -3.23
CA GLU A 240 -14.52 -9.50 -4.58
C GLU A 240 -15.99 -9.79 -4.83
N CYS A 241 -16.56 -9.21 -5.89
CA CYS A 241 -17.99 -9.33 -6.22
C CYS A 241 -18.24 -9.89 -7.62
N THR A 242 -19.49 -10.27 -7.88
CA THR A 242 -20.01 -10.65 -9.21
C THR A 242 -21.33 -9.93 -9.45
N TYR A 243 -21.80 -9.85 -10.70
CA TYR A 243 -23.07 -9.23 -11.04
C TYR A 243 -24.16 -10.29 -11.24
N ASN A 244 -25.29 -10.16 -10.54
CA ASN A 244 -26.39 -11.15 -10.59
C ASN A 244 -27.46 -10.85 -11.68
N GLY A 245 -27.28 -9.79 -12.47
CA GLY A 245 -28.26 -9.30 -13.44
C GLY A 245 -28.93 -8.00 -13.00
N THR A 246 -29.08 -7.78 -11.70
CA THR A 246 -29.72 -6.58 -11.12
C THR A 246 -28.71 -5.69 -10.40
N GLU A 247 -27.82 -6.30 -9.63
CA GLU A 247 -26.84 -5.59 -8.80
C GLU A 247 -25.54 -6.40 -8.62
N ALA A 248 -24.52 -5.72 -8.10
CA ALA A 248 -23.29 -6.38 -7.69
C ALA A 248 -23.50 -7.07 -6.35
N ILE A 249 -23.15 -8.35 -6.25
CA ILE A 249 -23.25 -9.17 -5.05
C ILE A 249 -21.87 -9.67 -4.64
N CYS A 250 -21.61 -9.81 -3.34
CA CYS A 250 -20.32 -10.31 -2.90
C CYS A 250 -20.16 -11.80 -3.21
N LYS A 251 -18.96 -12.21 -3.64
CA LYS A 251 -18.65 -13.64 -3.82
C LYS A 251 -18.49 -14.33 -2.47
N ASP A 252 -18.65 -15.65 -2.48
CA ASP A 252 -18.59 -16.48 -1.28
C ASP A 252 -17.27 -16.32 -0.53
N MET A 253 -17.36 -16.05 0.78
CA MET A 253 -16.20 -15.84 1.66
C MET A 253 -15.29 -14.66 1.26
N LYS A 254 -15.82 -13.65 0.55
CA LYS A 254 -15.07 -12.46 0.12
C LYS A 254 -15.46 -11.18 0.85
N CYS A 255 -16.12 -11.29 1.99
CA CYS A 255 -16.27 -10.15 2.89
C CYS A 255 -14.94 -9.83 3.58
N ALA A 256 -14.72 -8.56 3.89
CA ALA A 256 -13.57 -8.11 4.67
C ALA A 256 -13.61 -8.66 6.10
N ASP A 257 -12.45 -8.71 6.76
CA ASP A 257 -12.35 -9.14 8.16
C ASP A 257 -13.28 -8.33 9.07
N GLY A 258 -14.00 -9.00 9.97
CA GLY A 258 -15.03 -8.38 10.79
C GLY A 258 -16.40 -8.22 10.11
N TYR A 259 -16.61 -8.82 8.93
CA TYR A 259 -17.91 -8.87 8.25
C TYR A 259 -18.31 -10.30 7.89
N ALA A 260 -19.60 -10.61 8.01
CA ALA A 260 -20.20 -11.85 7.52
C ALA A 260 -21.04 -11.60 6.29
N GLN A 261 -21.02 -12.56 5.38
CA GLN A 261 -21.89 -12.57 4.21
C GLN A 261 -23.32 -12.93 4.62
N ASN A 262 -24.28 -12.08 4.27
CA ASN A 262 -25.70 -12.36 4.44
C ASN A 262 -26.15 -13.40 3.40
N PRO A 263 -26.69 -14.55 3.82
CA PRO A 263 -27.06 -15.65 2.92
C PRO A 263 -28.25 -15.35 1.99
N VAL A 264 -28.98 -14.25 2.20
CA VAL A 264 -30.17 -13.89 1.39
C VAL A 264 -29.80 -13.01 0.21
N ASP A 265 -28.97 -11.98 0.43
CA ASP A 265 -28.65 -10.95 -0.55
C ASP A 265 -27.15 -10.88 -0.89
N ASN A 266 -26.32 -11.72 -0.28
CA ASN A 266 -24.86 -11.76 -0.46
C ASN A 266 -24.15 -10.42 -0.17
N THR A 267 -24.75 -9.58 0.68
CA THR A 267 -24.10 -8.36 1.20
C THR A 267 -23.24 -8.69 2.42
N CYS A 268 -22.27 -7.81 2.72
CA CYS A 268 -21.38 -7.98 3.87
C CYS A 268 -21.85 -7.15 5.06
N VAL A 269 -22.27 -7.83 6.13
CA VAL A 269 -22.80 -7.23 7.36
C VAL A 269 -21.77 -7.32 8.46
N VAL A 270 -21.60 -6.23 9.23
CA VAL A 270 -20.62 -6.16 10.31
C VAL A 270 -20.88 -7.23 11.37
N CYS A 271 -19.80 -7.83 11.89
CA CYS A 271 -19.87 -8.78 12.98
C CYS A 271 -20.33 -8.12 14.30
N PRO A 272 -20.94 -8.89 15.22
CA PRO A 272 -21.33 -8.39 16.53
C PRO A 272 -20.15 -7.76 17.29
N THR A 273 -20.46 -6.87 18.23
CA THR A 273 -19.45 -6.19 19.05
C THR A 273 -18.49 -7.19 19.69
N GLY A 274 -17.19 -6.92 19.59
CA GLY A 274 -16.15 -7.79 20.14
C GLY A 274 -15.83 -9.04 19.30
N CYS A 275 -16.55 -9.29 18.20
CA CYS A 275 -16.28 -10.41 17.31
C CYS A 275 -15.40 -10.00 16.12
N ALA A 276 -14.37 -10.80 15.84
CA ALA A 276 -13.49 -10.67 14.68
C ALA A 276 -14.00 -11.48 13.48
N SER A 277 -14.57 -12.66 13.73
CA SER A 277 -15.06 -13.56 12.68
C SER A 277 -16.44 -14.13 13.04
N CYS A 278 -17.43 -13.91 12.19
CA CYS A 278 -18.81 -14.30 12.42
C CYS A 278 -19.45 -14.98 11.20
N ARG A 279 -20.56 -15.69 11.41
CA ARG A 279 -21.40 -16.23 10.32
C ARG A 279 -22.87 -16.26 10.70
N TYR A 280 -23.74 -16.28 9.69
CA TYR A 280 -25.15 -16.61 9.89
C TYR A 280 -25.31 -18.12 10.15
N GLU A 281 -26.14 -18.50 11.14
CA GLU A 281 -26.46 -19.92 11.39
C GLU A 281 -27.46 -20.45 10.38
N THR A 282 -28.43 -19.62 10.00
CA THR A 282 -29.49 -19.93 9.04
C THR A 282 -29.78 -18.73 8.15
N SER A 283 -30.42 -18.96 7.00
CA SER A 283 -30.90 -17.90 6.11
C SER A 283 -31.97 -16.99 6.72
N SER A 284 -32.57 -17.40 7.84
CA SER A 284 -33.56 -16.62 8.60
C SER A 284 -32.98 -15.88 9.79
N SER A 285 -31.67 -16.01 10.06
CA SER A 285 -31.03 -15.36 11.19
C SER A 285 -30.99 -13.84 10.99
N ALA A 286 -31.50 -13.08 11.95
CA ALA A 286 -31.54 -11.61 11.86
C ALA A 286 -30.15 -10.96 11.91
N SER A 287 -29.15 -11.64 12.47
CA SER A 287 -27.77 -11.18 12.58
C SER A 287 -26.79 -12.37 12.60
N PRO A 288 -25.53 -12.17 12.20
CA PRO A 288 -24.51 -13.21 12.28
C PRO A 288 -24.07 -13.43 13.73
N LYS A 289 -23.75 -14.67 14.09
CA LYS A 289 -23.16 -15.03 15.38
C LYS A 289 -21.66 -15.19 15.28
N CYS A 290 -20.96 -14.93 16.37
CA CYS A 290 -19.52 -15.09 16.40
C CYS A 290 -19.12 -16.56 16.28
N LEU A 291 -18.05 -16.83 15.52
CA LEU A 291 -17.48 -18.17 15.41
C LEU A 291 -16.78 -18.56 16.71
N LEU A 292 -16.56 -19.87 16.91
CA LEU A 292 -15.78 -20.37 18.04
C LEU A 292 -14.37 -19.77 18.00
N ASP A 293 -13.89 -19.25 19.14
CA ASP A 293 -12.61 -18.54 19.26
C ASP A 293 -12.48 -17.30 18.35
N GLY A 294 -13.60 -16.80 17.82
CA GLY A 294 -13.66 -15.67 16.90
C GLY A 294 -13.69 -14.29 17.56
N CYS A 295 -13.49 -14.19 18.88
CA CYS A 295 -13.52 -12.91 19.59
C CYS A 295 -12.21 -12.12 19.42
N LYS A 296 -12.33 -10.79 19.44
CA LYS A 296 -11.19 -9.86 19.40
C LYS A 296 -10.40 -9.92 20.71
N GLU A 297 -9.13 -9.49 20.67
CA GLU A 297 -8.32 -9.31 21.88
C GLU A 297 -9.06 -8.39 22.88
N GLY A 298 -9.05 -8.78 24.15
CA GLY A 298 -9.83 -8.13 25.21
C GLY A 298 -11.31 -8.57 25.27
N TYR A 299 -11.71 -9.60 24.53
CA TYR A 299 -13.03 -10.22 24.62
C TYR A 299 -12.94 -11.74 24.80
N PHE A 300 -13.92 -12.32 25.49
CA PHE A 300 -14.11 -13.75 25.65
C PHE A 300 -15.47 -14.19 25.12
N GLN A 301 -15.61 -15.44 24.72
CA GLN A 301 -16.86 -15.98 24.19
C GLN A 301 -17.68 -16.68 25.27
N LEU A 302 -18.97 -16.37 25.36
CA LEU A 302 -19.91 -17.13 26.15
C LEU A 302 -20.29 -18.42 25.42
N THR A 303 -20.04 -19.57 26.04
CA THR A 303 -20.35 -20.89 25.46
C THR A 303 -21.84 -21.15 25.25
N THR A 304 -22.70 -20.43 25.98
CA THR A 304 -24.17 -20.59 25.91
C THR A 304 -24.81 -19.76 24.81
N THR A 305 -24.32 -18.54 24.55
CA THR A 305 -24.92 -17.61 23.59
C THR A 305 -24.06 -17.37 22.35
N MET A 306 -22.80 -17.82 22.36
CA MET A 306 -21.78 -17.51 21.33
C MET A 306 -21.48 -16.01 21.19
N GLU A 307 -21.84 -15.20 22.18
CA GLU A 307 -21.57 -13.76 22.22
C GLU A 307 -20.17 -13.47 22.78
N CYS A 308 -19.49 -12.47 22.22
CA CYS A 308 -18.25 -11.93 22.78
C CYS A 308 -18.58 -10.90 23.86
N LYS A 309 -18.08 -11.11 25.07
CA LYS A 309 -18.15 -10.14 26.18
C LYS A 309 -16.76 -9.60 26.48
N GLN A 310 -16.70 -8.35 26.92
CA GLN A 310 -15.43 -7.69 27.18
C GLN A 310 -14.77 -8.28 28.42
N CYS A 311 -13.46 -8.48 28.35
CA CYS A 311 -12.64 -8.86 29.48
C CYS A 311 -12.58 -7.75 30.53
N PRO A 312 -12.22 -8.10 31.79
CA PRO A 312 -11.95 -7.11 32.82
C PRO A 312 -10.88 -6.11 32.37
N SER A 313 -10.92 -4.89 32.91
CA SER A 313 -9.99 -3.82 32.54
C SER A 313 -8.54 -4.30 32.58
N HIS A 314 -7.78 -3.96 31.53
CA HIS A 314 -6.36 -4.29 31.38
C HIS A 314 -6.02 -5.77 31.22
N CYS A 315 -7.00 -6.58 30.82
CA CYS A 315 -6.85 -7.99 30.49
C CYS A 315 -7.04 -8.23 28.99
N LYS A 316 -6.08 -8.91 28.36
CA LYS A 316 -6.07 -9.24 26.93
C LYS A 316 -6.84 -10.52 26.61
N LYS A 317 -6.84 -11.48 27.51
CA LYS A 317 -7.59 -12.74 27.40
C LYS A 317 -8.12 -13.17 28.75
N CYS A 318 -9.37 -13.57 28.77
CA CYS A 318 -10.07 -13.96 29.98
C CYS A 318 -11.02 -15.12 29.71
N GLU A 319 -11.35 -15.85 30.76
CA GLU A 319 -12.33 -16.92 30.74
C GLU A 319 -13.45 -16.60 31.72
N ALA A 320 -14.64 -17.13 31.47
CA ALA A 320 -15.75 -17.03 32.41
C ALA A 320 -16.45 -18.37 32.58
N ASP A 321 -17.24 -18.48 33.65
CA ASP A 321 -18.21 -19.56 33.76
C ASP A 321 -19.24 -19.51 32.62
N SER A 322 -20.01 -20.59 32.44
CA SER A 322 -21.01 -20.73 31.37
C SER A 322 -22.11 -19.65 31.37
N GLN A 323 -22.20 -18.85 32.44
CA GLN A 323 -23.17 -17.78 32.63
C GLN A 323 -22.53 -16.38 32.50
N GLY A 324 -21.21 -16.28 32.38
CA GLY A 324 -20.49 -15.01 32.28
C GLY A 324 -20.36 -14.25 33.61
N ASN A 325 -20.66 -14.89 34.75
CA ASN A 325 -20.72 -14.21 36.05
C ASN A 325 -19.35 -14.07 36.71
N ASN A 326 -18.48 -15.07 36.53
CA ASN A 326 -17.15 -15.09 37.13
C ASN A 326 -16.06 -15.00 36.06
N VAL A 327 -15.79 -13.78 35.58
CA VAL A 327 -14.79 -13.52 34.54
C VAL A 327 -13.40 -13.35 35.17
N LYS A 328 -12.46 -14.19 34.76
CA LYS A 328 -11.09 -14.24 35.26
C LYS A 328 -10.11 -13.98 34.13
N CYS A 329 -9.14 -13.11 34.37
CA CYS A 329 -8.05 -12.93 33.42
C CYS A 329 -7.11 -14.13 33.44
N GLU A 330 -6.69 -14.57 32.25
CA GLU A 330 -5.72 -15.65 32.10
C GLU A 330 -4.33 -15.22 32.60
N ASP A 331 -3.52 -16.21 32.99
CA ASP A 331 -2.18 -15.95 33.48
C ASP A 331 -1.30 -15.30 32.40
N GLN A 332 -0.53 -14.29 32.80
CA GLN A 332 0.30 -13.45 31.92
C GLN A 332 -0.44 -12.68 30.81
N GLN A 333 -1.78 -12.60 30.85
CA GLN A 333 -2.58 -11.88 29.86
C GLN A 333 -2.96 -10.45 30.28
N CYS A 334 -2.37 -9.93 31.34
CA CYS A 334 -2.52 -8.51 31.68
C CYS A 334 -1.71 -7.61 30.73
N ASP A 335 -2.19 -6.38 30.51
CA ASP A 335 -1.42 -5.34 29.84
C ASP A 335 -0.06 -5.11 30.51
N THR A 336 0.93 -4.61 29.76
CA THR A 336 2.34 -4.55 30.18
C THR A 336 2.57 -3.89 31.55
N LYS A 337 1.73 -2.92 31.94
CA LYS A 337 1.80 -2.17 33.21
C LYS A 337 1.01 -2.80 34.38
N TYR A 338 0.29 -3.89 34.12
CA TYR A 338 -0.64 -4.51 35.05
C TYR A 338 -0.17 -5.93 35.41
N GLY A 339 -0.39 -6.33 36.65
CA GLY A 339 -0.10 -7.66 37.17
C GLY A 339 -1.39 -8.37 37.55
N LEU A 340 -1.43 -9.68 37.32
CA LEU A 340 -2.55 -10.52 37.73
C LEU A 340 -2.50 -10.74 39.24
N LYS A 341 -3.56 -10.35 39.95
CA LYS A 341 -3.70 -10.65 41.37
C LYS A 341 -4.34 -12.03 41.53
N VAL A 342 -3.58 -12.97 42.09
CA VAL A 342 -3.96 -14.39 42.16
C VAL A 342 -5.27 -14.65 42.94
N THR A 343 -5.62 -13.78 43.89
CA THR A 343 -6.80 -13.99 44.76
C THR A 343 -8.13 -13.81 44.04
N ASP A 344 -8.19 -12.91 43.07
CA ASP A 344 -9.40 -12.55 42.33
C ASP A 344 -9.24 -12.72 40.81
N SER A 345 -8.03 -13.08 40.35
CA SER A 345 -7.69 -13.26 38.93
C SER A 345 -7.99 -12.00 38.09
N LEU A 346 -7.78 -10.82 38.66
CA LEU A 346 -7.95 -9.53 37.98
C LEU A 346 -6.62 -8.80 37.80
N CYS A 347 -6.56 -7.94 36.77
CA CYS A 347 -5.38 -7.14 36.46
C CYS A 347 -5.39 -5.83 37.24
N TYR A 348 -4.38 -5.61 38.06
CA TYR A 348 -4.18 -4.36 38.80
C TYR A 348 -2.89 -3.69 38.38
N SER A 349 -2.83 -2.36 38.48
CA SER A 349 -1.59 -1.63 38.23
C SER A 349 -0.49 -2.22 39.12
N LYS A 350 0.64 -2.63 38.54
CA LYS A 350 1.76 -3.14 39.32
C LYS A 350 2.16 -2.03 40.31
N PRO A 351 2.06 -2.25 41.64
CA PRO A 351 2.60 -1.25 42.56
C PRO A 351 4.09 -1.12 42.28
N TYR A 352 4.61 0.11 42.30
CA TYR A 352 6.03 0.43 42.17
C TYR A 352 6.92 -0.19 43.30
N ASN A 353 6.39 -1.13 44.10
CA ASN A 353 7.12 -1.82 45.15
C ASN A 353 6.92 -3.34 45.06
N TYR A 354 8.05 -4.01 44.82
CA TYR A 354 8.32 -5.40 45.20
C TYR A 354 7.62 -5.76 46.51
N THR A 355 6.85 -6.86 46.54
CA THR A 355 6.86 -7.94 47.57
C THR A 355 5.57 -8.75 47.73
N GLN A 356 4.49 -8.61 46.94
CA GLN A 356 3.29 -9.46 47.15
C GLN A 356 2.49 -9.87 45.89
N LEU A 357 3.14 -10.09 44.75
CA LEU A 357 2.49 -10.78 43.62
C LEU A 357 3.28 -12.05 43.34
N SER A 358 2.72 -13.19 43.74
CA SER A 358 3.28 -14.51 43.49
C SER A 358 3.39 -14.73 41.99
N ILE A 359 4.61 -14.66 41.47
CA ILE A 359 4.98 -15.16 40.14
C ILE A 359 5.07 -16.68 40.28
N ARG A 360 4.20 -17.42 39.59
CA ARG A 360 4.46 -18.81 39.22
C ARG A 360 4.45 -18.93 37.71
#